data_AF-A0A9E6FEV7-F1
#
_entry.id   AF-A0A9E6FEV7-F1
#
_cell.length_a   1.000
_cell.length_b   1.000
_cell.length_c   1.000
_cell.angle_alpha   90.00
_cell.angle_beta   90.00
_cell.angle_gamma   90.00
#
_symmetry.space_group_name_H-M   'P 1'
#
loop_
_entity.id
_entity.type
_entity.pdbx_description
1 polymer ?
#
loop_
_entity_poly.entity_id
_entity_poly.type
_entity_poly.pdbx_seq_one_letter_code
_entity_poly.pdbx_strand_id
1 'polypeptide(L)'
;MFELDLYEVELSEVRDKINEIDAVIIKFIVAISKKIQYRLEDNTFIFLVGENNGRTLYDYEKLSQNKDYESFEIIIFNKILEIVGENKIDDSLEKGLRSALSKRLKISREVAEIKMKYKKEILDIERRDAMIKNRGEQGEQYSLQEKLAKIFRYIHDKSCELQGICFWLKDHSYDINKLREKLKEN
;
A
#
# COMPACT_ATOMS: atom_id res chain seq x y z
N MET A 1 11.80 4.59 -35.04
CA MET A 1 10.82 5.54 -34.46
C MET A 1 10.32 4.87 -33.20
N PHE A 2 10.82 5.27 -32.03
CA PHE A 2 10.43 4.65 -30.76
C PHE A 2 9.18 5.36 -30.26
N GLU A 3 8.01 4.80 -30.52
CA GLU A 3 6.83 5.14 -29.71
C GLU A 3 7.12 4.61 -28.31
N LEU A 4 7.50 5.52 -27.41
CA LEU A 4 7.52 5.24 -25.98
C LEU A 4 6.10 4.88 -25.57
N ASP A 5 5.92 3.67 -25.06
CA ASP A 5 4.65 3.24 -24.49
C ASP A 5 4.35 4.14 -23.29
N LEU A 6 3.48 5.14 -23.49
CA LEU A 6 3.08 6.13 -22.49
C LEU A 6 2.55 5.46 -21.20
N TYR A 7 1.99 4.26 -21.32
CA TYR A 7 1.61 3.45 -20.17
C TYR A 7 2.82 3.06 -19.31
N GLU A 8 3.89 2.58 -19.94
CA GLU A 8 5.10 2.16 -19.21
C GLU A 8 5.83 3.36 -18.60
N VAL A 9 5.80 4.52 -19.23
CA VAL A 9 6.38 5.76 -18.67
C VAL A 9 5.63 6.20 -17.42
N GLU A 10 4.31 6.40 -17.51
CA GLU A 10 3.50 6.82 -16.36
C GLU A 10 3.55 5.79 -15.23
N LEU A 11 3.53 4.50 -15.57
CA LEU A 11 3.58 3.46 -14.56
C LEU A 11 4.98 3.35 -13.93
N SER A 12 6.07 3.63 -14.66
CA SER A 12 7.44 3.68 -14.12
C SER A 12 7.56 4.68 -12.98
N GLU A 13 7.09 5.91 -13.18
CA GLU A 13 7.15 6.96 -12.15
C GLU A 13 6.42 6.53 -10.87
N VAL A 14 5.27 5.88 -11.02
CA VAL A 14 4.48 5.37 -9.89
C VAL A 14 5.17 4.18 -9.21
N ARG A 15 5.85 3.32 -9.98
CA ARG A 15 6.63 2.19 -9.45
C ARG A 15 7.80 2.67 -8.60
N ASP A 16 8.45 3.76 -8.99
CA ASP A 16 9.55 4.34 -8.21
C ASP A 16 9.06 4.87 -6.86
N LYS A 17 7.93 5.58 -6.84
CA LYS A 17 7.29 6.00 -5.57
C LYS A 17 6.91 4.80 -4.68
N ILE A 18 6.44 3.70 -5.28
CA ILE A 18 6.17 2.44 -4.56
C ILE A 18 7.46 1.90 -3.93
N ASN A 19 8.55 1.85 -4.68
CA ASN A 19 9.84 1.36 -4.20
C ASN A 19 10.37 2.18 -3.02
N GLU A 20 10.26 3.50 -3.10
CA GLU A 20 10.69 4.42 -2.03
C GLU A 20 9.89 4.19 -0.74
N ILE A 21 8.57 4.08 -0.84
CA ILE A 21 7.72 3.87 0.33
C ILE A 21 7.89 2.46 0.90
N ASP A 22 8.03 1.44 0.05
CA ASP A 22 8.29 0.07 0.49
C ASP A 22 9.60 -0.01 1.30
N ALA A 23 10.65 0.72 0.88
CA ALA A 23 11.90 0.80 1.65
C ALA A 23 11.69 1.43 3.05
N VAL A 24 10.81 2.43 3.17
CA VAL A 24 10.42 3.01 4.47
C VAL A 24 9.65 2.00 5.32
N ILE A 25 8.69 1.27 4.73
CA ILE A 25 7.92 0.22 5.42
C ILE A 25 8.86 -0.88 5.94
N ILE A 26 9.86 -1.30 5.15
CA ILE A 26 10.86 -2.29 5.56
C ILE A 26 11.62 -1.83 6.80
N LYS A 27 12.06 -0.55 6.85
CA LYS A 27 12.76 -0.01 8.02
C LYS A 27 11.92 -0.10 9.29
N PHE A 28 10.62 0.20 9.21
CA PHE A 28 9.70 0.03 10.34
C PHE A 28 9.53 -1.45 10.73
N ILE A 29 9.36 -2.35 9.76
CA ILE A 29 9.24 -3.80 10.05
C ILE A 29 10.51 -4.33 10.74
N VAL A 30 11.68 -3.89 10.29
CA VAL A 30 12.98 -4.26 10.89
C VAL A 30 13.06 -3.72 12.32
N ALA A 31 12.72 -2.44 12.53
CA ALA A 31 12.69 -1.82 13.86
C ALA A 31 11.84 -2.61 14.85
N ILE A 32 10.61 -2.93 14.43
CA ILE A 32 9.66 -3.73 15.21
C ILE A 32 10.23 -5.13 15.47
N SER A 33 10.66 -5.84 14.42
CA SER A 33 11.09 -7.24 14.52
C SER A 33 12.36 -7.45 15.32
N LYS A 34 13.27 -6.47 15.31
CA LYS A 34 14.56 -6.55 16.02
C LYS A 34 14.52 -5.89 17.40
N LYS A 35 13.37 -5.33 17.81
CA LYS A 35 13.24 -4.51 19.03
C LYS A 35 14.33 -3.45 19.12
N ILE A 36 14.78 -2.95 17.97
CA ILE A 36 15.77 -1.89 17.93
C ILE A 36 15.02 -0.64 18.38
N GLN A 37 15.37 -0.14 19.57
CA GLN A 37 15.08 1.24 19.93
C GLN A 37 15.84 2.10 18.93
N TYR A 38 15.17 2.49 17.84
CA TYR A 38 15.65 3.58 17.00
C TYR A 38 15.57 4.84 17.87
N ARG A 39 16.68 5.16 18.56
CA ARG A 39 16.97 6.57 18.81
C ARG A 39 17.13 7.18 17.44
N LEU A 40 16.10 7.91 17.02
CA LEU A 40 16.14 8.85 15.91
C LEU A 40 17.08 9.99 16.35
N GLU A 41 18.38 9.69 16.38
CA GLU A 41 19.40 10.73 16.43
C GLU A 41 19.28 11.49 15.11
N ASP A 42 19.13 12.80 15.26
CA ASP A 42 18.92 13.81 14.22
C ASP A 42 17.53 13.85 13.60
N ASN A 43 16.55 14.36 14.37
CA ASN A 43 15.58 15.46 14.09
C ASN A 43 15.08 15.71 12.64
N THR A 44 15.25 14.78 11.73
CA THR A 44 14.91 14.91 10.31
C THR A 44 13.60 14.17 10.13
N PHE A 45 12.54 14.79 10.66
CA PHE A 45 11.22 14.58 10.11
C PHE A 45 11.28 14.88 8.62
N ILE A 46 11.22 13.86 7.76
CA ILE A 46 10.78 14.09 6.39
C ILE A 46 9.26 14.30 6.47
N PHE A 47 8.89 15.54 6.82
CA PHE A 47 7.66 16.14 6.33
C PHE A 47 7.77 16.19 4.80
N LEU A 48 7.09 15.27 4.12
CA LEU A 48 6.57 15.56 2.79
C LEU A 48 5.16 16.09 3.00
N VAL A 49 5.07 17.37 3.36
CA VAL A 49 3.87 18.17 3.07
C VAL A 49 4.01 18.61 1.63
N GLY A 50 3.05 18.22 0.80
CA GLY A 50 2.83 18.82 -0.51
C GLY A 50 1.34 19.05 -0.66
N GLU A 51 0.89 20.27 -0.36
CA GLU A 51 -0.34 20.79 -0.96
C GLU A 51 -0.15 20.86 -2.47
N ASN A 52 -1.10 20.33 -3.25
CA ASN A 52 -1.47 20.92 -4.53
C ASN A 52 -2.80 20.35 -5.05
N ASN A 53 -3.78 21.25 -5.06
CA ASN A 53 -4.71 21.54 -6.15
C ASN A 53 -5.60 20.41 -6.67
N GLY A 54 -6.80 20.36 -6.08
CA GLY A 54 -8.08 20.09 -6.74
C GLY A 54 -8.07 19.12 -7.92
N ARG A 55 -8.51 17.89 -7.67
CA ARG A 55 -9.37 17.10 -8.55
C ARG A 55 -10.08 16.05 -7.71
N THR A 56 -11.36 15.88 -8.02
CA THR A 56 -12.45 15.30 -7.24
C THR A 56 -12.08 14.07 -6.40
N LEU A 57 -12.04 14.27 -5.07
CA LEU A 57 -12.11 13.20 -4.08
C LEU A 57 -13.42 12.43 -4.26
N TYR A 58 -13.36 11.19 -4.72
CA TYR A 58 -14.40 10.21 -4.37
C TYR A 58 -14.03 9.59 -3.01
N ASP A 59 -14.32 10.38 -1.98
CA ASP A 59 -14.73 10.10 -0.60
C ASP A 59 -14.49 8.69 0.00
N TYR A 60 -13.22 8.27 0.11
CA TYR A 60 -12.84 7.21 1.07
C TYR A 60 -12.96 7.71 2.53
N GLU A 61 -12.90 9.02 2.76
CA GLU A 61 -13.16 9.61 4.08
C GLU A 61 -14.57 9.26 4.57
N LYS A 62 -15.60 9.33 3.71
CA LYS A 62 -16.96 8.85 4.04
C LYS A 62 -17.07 7.34 4.30
N LEU A 63 -16.25 6.50 3.69
CA LEU A 63 -16.21 5.06 4.02
C LEU A 63 -15.54 4.82 5.38
N SER A 64 -14.48 5.57 5.70
CA SER A 64 -13.77 5.49 6.99
C SER A 64 -14.54 6.09 8.18
N GLN A 65 -15.56 6.91 7.91
CA GLN A 65 -16.47 7.45 8.93
C GLN A 65 -17.54 6.43 9.38
N ASN A 66 -17.68 5.29 8.71
CA ASN A 66 -18.47 4.17 9.23
C ASN A 66 -17.64 3.41 10.28
N LYS A 67 -18.14 3.35 11.51
CA LYS A 67 -17.52 2.65 12.65
C LYS A 67 -17.29 1.14 12.43
N ASP A 68 -17.87 0.57 11.38
CA ASP A 68 -17.86 -0.87 11.09
C ASP A 68 -16.80 -1.30 10.07
N TYR A 69 -16.04 -0.37 9.47
CA TYR A 69 -14.95 -0.70 8.54
C TYR A 69 -13.59 -0.27 9.10
N GLU A 70 -12.75 -1.24 9.43
CA GLU A 70 -11.33 -0.97 9.63
C GLU A 70 -10.72 -0.45 8.32
N SER A 71 -9.91 0.61 8.40
CA SER A 71 -9.20 1.09 7.23
C SER A 71 -8.24 0.01 6.72
N PHE A 72 -8.05 -0.10 5.39
CA PHE A 72 -7.08 -1.03 4.80
C PHE A 72 -5.69 -0.94 5.45
N GLU A 73 -5.29 0.26 5.86
CA GLU A 73 -4.06 0.53 6.59
C GLU A 73 -4.01 -0.19 7.95
N ILE A 74 -5.10 -0.14 8.74
CA ILE A 74 -5.21 -0.83 10.03
C ILE A 74 -5.18 -2.34 9.82
N ILE A 75 -5.93 -2.85 8.83
CA ILE A 75 -5.96 -4.28 8.49
C ILE A 75 -4.56 -4.78 8.11
N ILE A 76 -3.82 -4.01 7.31
CA ILE A 76 -2.44 -4.33 6.93
C ILE A 76 -1.51 -4.25 8.13
N PHE A 77 -1.63 -3.20 8.95
CA PHE A 77 -0.83 -3.02 10.15
C PHE A 77 -0.99 -4.20 11.12
N ASN A 78 -2.22 -4.60 11.43
CA ASN A 78 -2.52 -5.73 12.30
C ASN A 78 -1.92 -7.03 11.75
N LYS A 79 -2.00 -7.24 10.43
CA LYS A 79 -1.39 -8.42 9.80
C LYS A 79 0.13 -8.40 9.86
N ILE A 80 0.75 -7.22 9.73
CA ILE A 80 2.20 -7.08 9.90
C ILE A 80 2.59 -7.49 11.31
N LEU A 81 1.90 -6.97 12.34
CA LEU A 81 2.12 -7.32 13.74
C LEU A 81 2.02 -8.83 14.00
N GLU A 82 0.99 -9.47 13.45
CA GLU A 82 0.83 -10.93 13.50
C GLU A 82 2.03 -11.66 12.87
N ILE A 83 2.47 -11.26 11.67
CA ILE A 83 3.58 -11.91 10.96
C ILE A 83 4.93 -11.72 11.68
N VAL A 84 5.16 -10.54 12.26
CA VAL A 84 6.41 -10.28 13.00
C VAL A 84 6.41 -10.95 14.37
N GLY A 85 5.23 -11.26 14.92
CA GLY A 85 5.03 -11.93 16.21
C GLY A 85 4.94 -10.96 17.38
N GLU A 86 4.45 -9.73 17.14
CA GLU A 86 4.34 -8.68 18.15
C GLU A 86 2.88 -8.31 18.38
N ASN A 87 2.49 -8.10 19.64
CA ASN A 87 1.11 -7.74 20.00
C ASN A 87 0.95 -6.27 20.39
N LYS A 88 2.07 -5.58 20.67
CA LYS A 88 2.14 -4.16 20.99
C LYS A 88 3.48 -3.60 20.54
N ILE A 89 3.47 -2.39 20.02
CA ILE A 89 4.67 -1.65 19.66
C ILE A 89 4.58 -0.22 20.20
N ASP A 90 5.68 0.51 20.14
CA ASP A 90 5.71 1.93 20.52
C ASP A 90 4.79 2.77 19.63
N ASP A 91 4.08 3.73 20.22
CA ASP A 91 3.12 4.62 19.54
C ASP A 91 3.74 5.36 18.34
N SER A 92 5.04 5.71 18.41
CA SER A 92 5.72 6.41 17.31
C SER A 92 5.99 5.48 16.13
N LEU A 93 6.35 4.22 16.39
CA LEU A 93 6.52 3.19 15.36
C LEU A 93 5.17 2.82 14.73
N GLU A 94 4.11 2.73 15.54
CA GLU A 94 2.76 2.53 15.03
C GLU A 94 2.37 3.65 14.06
N LYS A 95 2.42 4.91 14.52
CA LYS A 95 2.03 6.06 13.70
C LYS A 95 2.87 6.17 12.42
N GLY A 96 4.17 5.90 12.53
CA GLY A 96 5.10 5.92 11.40
C GLY A 96 4.78 4.86 10.34
N LEU A 97 4.62 3.60 10.77
CA LEU A 97 4.28 2.49 9.87
C LEU A 97 2.91 2.72 9.22
N ARG A 98 1.91 3.11 10.02
CA ARG A 98 0.57 3.44 9.56
C ARG A 98 0.57 4.56 8.51
N SER A 99 1.31 5.64 8.74
CA SER A 99 1.47 6.71 7.76
C SER A 99 2.09 6.21 6.44
N ALA A 100 3.13 5.37 6.51
CA ALA A 100 3.76 4.81 5.31
C ALA A 100 2.81 3.89 4.52
N LEU A 101 2.04 3.05 5.22
CA LEU A 101 1.00 2.19 4.63
C LEU A 101 -0.11 3.02 3.96
N SER A 102 -0.55 4.10 4.60
CA SER A 102 -1.53 5.03 4.05
C SER A 102 -1.08 5.62 2.71
N LYS A 103 0.17 6.10 2.66
CA LYS A 103 0.78 6.63 1.42
C LYS A 103 0.88 5.54 0.35
N ARG A 104 1.28 4.32 0.73
CA ARG A 104 1.38 3.18 -0.19
C ARG A 104 0.03 2.80 -0.82
N LEU A 105 -1.05 2.87 -0.05
CA LEU A 105 -2.42 2.63 -0.52
C LEU A 105 -2.94 3.75 -1.43
N LYS A 106 -2.59 5.01 -1.13
CA LYS A 106 -2.91 6.15 -2.01
C LYS A 106 -2.32 5.95 -3.40
N ILE A 107 -1.05 5.51 -3.47
CA ILE A 107 -0.42 5.20 -4.75
C ILE A 107 -1.10 4.03 -5.47
N SER A 108 -1.62 3.04 -4.75
CA SER A 108 -2.40 1.96 -5.38
C SER A 108 -3.61 2.50 -6.16
N ARG A 109 -4.20 3.62 -5.71
CA ARG A 109 -5.28 4.30 -6.44
C ARG A 109 -4.77 4.96 -7.73
N GLU A 110 -3.62 5.62 -7.68
CA GLU A 110 -2.95 6.15 -8.88
C GLU A 110 -2.66 5.03 -9.89
N VAL A 111 -2.21 3.86 -9.42
CA VAL A 111 -2.02 2.68 -10.28
C VAL A 111 -3.34 2.23 -10.91
N ALA A 112 -4.44 2.18 -10.14
CA ALA A 112 -5.75 1.87 -10.69
C ALA A 112 -6.16 2.86 -11.79
N GLU A 113 -6.01 4.16 -11.55
CA GLU A 113 -6.37 5.20 -12.52
C GLU A 113 -5.58 5.05 -13.83
N ILE A 114 -4.27 4.82 -13.76
CA ILE A 114 -3.42 4.56 -14.91
C ILE A 114 -3.88 3.29 -15.64
N LYS A 115 -4.06 2.18 -14.92
CA LYS A 115 -4.49 0.92 -15.53
C LYS A 115 -5.84 1.05 -16.22
N MET A 116 -6.80 1.75 -15.62
CA MET A 116 -8.09 2.03 -16.26
C MET A 116 -7.93 2.90 -17.51
N LYS A 117 -7.13 3.97 -17.45
CA LYS A 117 -6.85 4.87 -18.59
C LYS A 117 -6.33 4.09 -19.80
N TYR A 118 -5.47 3.11 -19.56
CA TYR A 118 -4.84 2.29 -20.61
C TYR A 118 -5.48 0.90 -20.80
N LYS A 119 -6.65 0.63 -20.19
CA LYS A 119 -7.40 -0.64 -20.27
C LYS A 119 -6.54 -1.88 -19.92
N LYS A 120 -5.73 -1.77 -18.87
CA LYS A 120 -4.86 -2.84 -18.38
C LYS A 120 -5.49 -3.54 -17.18
N GLU A 121 -5.14 -4.81 -17.00
CA GLU A 121 -5.62 -5.64 -15.90
C GLU A 121 -5.00 -5.25 -14.55
N ILE A 122 -5.76 -5.49 -13.47
CA ILE A 122 -5.32 -5.20 -12.09
C ILE A 122 -4.19 -6.14 -11.66
N LEU A 123 -4.29 -7.42 -12.00
CA LEU A 123 -3.32 -8.41 -11.56
C LEU A 123 -2.25 -8.61 -12.62
N ASP A 124 -0.99 -8.52 -12.19
CA ASP A 124 0.19 -8.88 -12.98
C ASP A 124 1.02 -9.85 -12.12
N ILE A 125 0.89 -11.14 -12.41
CA ILE A 125 1.40 -12.23 -11.56
C ILE A 125 2.94 -12.25 -11.59
N GLU A 126 3.54 -12.13 -12.77
CA GLU A 126 4.99 -12.18 -12.92
C GLU A 126 5.65 -11.01 -12.19
N ARG A 127 5.06 -9.81 -12.33
CA ARG A 127 5.52 -8.62 -11.63
C ARG A 127 5.35 -8.73 -10.12
N ARG A 128 4.20 -9.25 -9.65
CA ARG A 128 3.96 -9.50 -8.24
C ARG A 128 5.06 -10.38 -7.66
N ASP A 129 5.36 -11.50 -8.33
CA ASP A 129 6.33 -12.47 -7.83
C ASP A 129 7.75 -11.90 -7.85
N ALA A 130 8.12 -11.13 -8.89
CA ALA A 130 9.38 -10.40 -8.93
C ALA A 130 9.51 -9.37 -7.79
N MET A 131 8.46 -8.59 -7.53
CA MET A 131 8.43 -7.62 -6.42
C MET A 131 8.56 -8.32 -5.07
N ILE A 132 7.78 -9.37 -4.81
CA ILE A 132 7.83 -10.12 -3.55
C ILE A 132 9.22 -10.71 -3.33
N LYS A 133 9.83 -11.29 -4.38
CA LYS A 133 11.20 -11.82 -4.32
C LYS A 133 12.19 -10.73 -3.94
N ASN A 134 12.16 -9.58 -4.63
CA ASN A 134 13.05 -8.46 -4.35
C ASN A 134 12.90 -7.95 -2.91
N ARG A 135 11.67 -7.82 -2.39
CA ARG A 135 11.44 -7.40 -1.00
C ARG A 135 11.88 -8.44 0.02
N GLY A 136 11.77 -9.73 -0.32
CA GLY A 136 12.36 -10.82 0.48
C GLY A 136 13.88 -10.71 0.56
N GLU A 137 14.55 -10.48 -0.57
CA GLU A 137 16.02 -10.29 -0.64
C GLU A 137 16.49 -9.09 0.19
N GLN A 138 15.74 -7.98 0.21
CA GLN A 138 16.07 -6.84 1.09
C GLN A 138 16.05 -7.18 2.59
N GLY A 139 15.33 -8.23 2.97
CA GLY A 139 15.27 -8.75 4.35
C GLY A 139 16.43 -9.64 4.73
N GLU A 140 17.32 -10.00 3.79
CA GLU A 140 18.36 -11.00 4.02
C GLU A 140 19.37 -10.59 5.08
N GLN A 141 19.84 -9.37 4.98
CA GLN A 141 20.72 -8.73 5.97
C GLN A 141 20.12 -8.68 7.39
N TYR A 142 18.79 -8.84 7.53
CA TYR A 142 18.10 -8.82 8.82
C TYR A 142 17.59 -10.20 9.24
N SER A 143 17.81 -11.26 8.45
CA SER A 143 17.18 -12.57 8.67
C SER A 143 15.64 -12.50 8.70
N LEU A 144 15.05 -11.66 7.85
CA LEU A 144 13.61 -11.43 7.74
C LEU A 144 13.03 -11.77 6.36
N GLN A 145 13.77 -12.48 5.51
CA GLN A 145 13.40 -12.75 4.11
C GLN A 145 11.97 -13.29 3.98
N GLU A 146 11.66 -14.37 4.71
CA GLU A 146 10.34 -15.00 4.65
C GLU A 146 9.24 -14.11 5.21
N LYS A 147 9.53 -13.37 6.29
CA LYS A 147 8.55 -12.44 6.90
C LYS A 147 8.26 -11.28 5.96
N LEU A 148 9.27 -10.67 5.35
CA LEU A 148 9.08 -9.58 4.39
C LEU A 148 8.35 -10.07 3.14
N ALA A 149 8.68 -11.25 2.60
CA ALA A 149 7.96 -11.81 1.46
C ALA A 149 6.47 -12.01 1.78
N LYS A 150 6.13 -12.52 2.97
CA LYS A 150 4.74 -12.68 3.44
C LYS A 150 4.03 -11.33 3.60
N ILE A 151 4.71 -10.35 4.21
CA ILE A 151 4.15 -9.00 4.43
C ILE A 151 3.89 -8.30 3.10
N PHE A 152 4.87 -8.26 2.18
CA PHE A 152 4.71 -7.57 0.91
C PHE A 152 3.74 -8.26 -0.05
N ARG A 153 3.60 -9.60 0.05
CA ARG A 153 2.49 -10.30 -0.60
C ARG A 153 1.15 -9.79 -0.10
N TYR A 154 0.97 -9.71 1.22
CA TYR A 154 -0.29 -9.23 1.81
C TYR A 154 -0.60 -7.76 1.46
N ILE A 155 0.41 -6.88 1.53
CA ILE A 155 0.29 -5.47 1.10
C ILE A 155 -0.13 -5.38 -0.36
N HIS A 156 0.46 -6.21 -1.23
CA HIS A 156 0.11 -6.26 -2.64
C HIS A 156 -1.34 -6.73 -2.85
N ASP A 157 -1.76 -7.81 -2.20
CA ASP A 157 -3.11 -8.34 -2.34
C ASP A 157 -4.16 -7.31 -1.93
N LYS A 158 -3.91 -6.58 -0.83
CA LYS A 158 -4.74 -5.45 -0.38
C LYS A 158 -4.68 -4.24 -1.30
N SER A 159 -3.56 -4.02 -1.98
CA SER A 159 -3.45 -3.00 -3.03
C SER A 159 -4.32 -3.36 -4.24
N CYS A 160 -4.32 -4.61 -4.68
CA CYS A 160 -5.16 -5.11 -5.77
C CYS A 160 -6.65 -5.07 -5.42
N GLU A 161 -7.02 -5.43 -4.19
CA GLU A 161 -8.39 -5.31 -3.70
C GLU A 161 -8.88 -3.86 -3.78
N LEU A 162 -8.06 -2.90 -3.32
CA LEU A 162 -8.36 -1.47 -3.42
C LEU A 162 -8.49 -1.02 -4.90
N GLN A 163 -7.62 -1.49 -5.79
CA GLN A 163 -7.75 -1.21 -7.23
C GLN A 163 -9.05 -1.77 -7.80
N GLY A 164 -9.46 -2.97 -7.41
CA GLY A 164 -10.73 -3.58 -7.79
C GLY A 164 -11.93 -2.75 -7.37
N ILE A 165 -11.91 -2.22 -6.14
CA ILE A 165 -12.92 -1.27 -5.66
C ILE A 165 -12.92 -0.02 -6.54
N CYS A 166 -11.76 0.57 -6.85
CA CYS A 166 -11.67 1.75 -7.71
C CYS A 166 -12.23 1.51 -9.11
N PHE A 167 -11.92 0.37 -9.73
CA PHE A 167 -12.47 -0.02 -11.03
C PHE A 167 -14.00 -0.10 -10.96
N TRP A 168 -14.51 -0.81 -9.96
CA TRP A 168 -15.95 -1.00 -9.79
C TRP A 168 -16.70 0.32 -9.60
N LEU A 169 -16.19 1.23 -8.77
CA LEU A 169 -16.79 2.55 -8.50
C LEU A 169 -16.86 3.46 -9.73
N LYS A 170 -15.98 3.26 -10.70
CA LYS A 170 -15.92 4.10 -11.91
C LYS A 170 -16.75 3.52 -13.05
N ASP A 171 -16.90 2.19 -13.12
CA ASP A 171 -17.82 1.53 -14.07
C ASP A 171 -19.28 1.56 -13.61
N HIS A 172 -19.53 1.56 -12.30
CA HIS A 172 -20.86 1.63 -11.72
C HIS A 172 -20.98 2.96 -11.01
N SER A 173 -21.67 3.92 -11.62
CA SER A 173 -22.03 5.22 -11.02
C SER A 173 -22.47 4.98 -9.57
N TYR A 174 -21.54 5.28 -8.65
CA TYR A 174 -21.52 5.00 -7.22
C TYR A 174 -22.87 4.55 -6.58
N ASP A 175 -23.14 3.24 -6.54
CA ASP A 175 -24.23 2.68 -5.72
C ASP A 175 -23.67 1.74 -4.65
N ILE A 176 -23.24 2.32 -3.53
CA ILE A 176 -22.62 1.61 -2.40
C ILE A 176 -23.43 0.40 -1.88
N ASN A 177 -24.74 0.34 -2.15
CA ASN A 177 -25.58 -0.79 -1.74
C ASN A 177 -25.34 -2.03 -2.61
N LYS A 178 -25.09 -1.87 -3.92
CA LYS A 178 -24.75 -3.00 -4.81
C LYS A 178 -23.40 -3.65 -4.48
N LEU A 179 -22.42 -2.88 -4.01
CA LEU A 179 -21.14 -3.44 -3.54
C LEU A 179 -21.33 -4.26 -2.26
N ARG A 180 -22.18 -3.79 -1.35
CA ARG A 180 -22.50 -4.48 -0.09
C ARG A 180 -23.20 -5.81 -0.31
N GLU A 181 -24.08 -5.90 -1.31
CA GLU A 181 -24.73 -7.16 -1.66
C GLU A 181 -23.71 -8.17 -2.18
N LYS A 182 -22.83 -7.78 -3.11
CA LYS A 182 -21.82 -8.68 -3.69
C LYS A 182 -20.73 -9.12 -2.72
N LEU A 183 -20.31 -8.27 -1.77
CA LEU A 183 -19.28 -8.64 -0.79
C LEU A 183 -19.81 -9.55 0.33
N LYS A 184 -21.13 -9.67 0.49
CA LYS A 184 -21.76 -10.61 1.43
C LYS A 184 -22.00 -12.00 0.82
N GLU A 185 -21.86 -12.13 -0.50
CA GLU A 185 -22.10 -13.36 -1.25
C GLU A 185 -20.85 -14.24 -1.45
N ASN A 186 -19.67 -13.77 -1.02
CA ASN A 186 -18.42 -14.55 -0.96
C ASN A 186 -17.92 -14.66 0.48
#